data_AF-A0A4R1JSG9-F1
#
_entry.id   AF-A0A4R1JSG9-F1
#
_cell.length_a   1.000
_cell.length_b   1.000
_cell.length_c   1.000
_cell.angle_alpha   90.00
_cell.angle_beta   90.00
_cell.angle_gamma   90.00
#
_symmetry.space_group_name_H-M   'P 1'
#
loop_
_entity.id
_entity.type
_entity.pdbx_description
1 polymer ?
#
loop_
_entity_poly.entity_id
_entity_poly.type
_entity_poly.pdbx_seq_one_letter_code
_entity_poly.pdbx_strand_id
1 'polypeptide(L)'
;MKTVLIAIISLLSFSMQSQNRYELQDRGEDKLYLSNYITTMSERKIIKSEPIIVIDGIAFHFQNLEKQKLPLYKNEIQEITPLDREKGINIYGNFAENGVLIVTTNRKKSSNKHE
;
A
#
# COMPACT_ATOMS: atom_id res chain seq x y z
N MET A 1 -23.61 -30.96 -8.12
CA MET A 1 -23.29 -29.77 -8.95
C MET A 1 -23.54 -28.44 -8.24
N LYS A 2 -24.49 -28.32 -7.29
CA LYS A 2 -24.75 -27.08 -6.54
C LYS A 2 -23.65 -26.71 -5.53
N THR A 3 -22.97 -27.71 -4.94
CA THR A 3 -21.89 -27.50 -3.95
C THR A 3 -20.56 -27.04 -4.56
N VAL A 4 -20.26 -27.45 -5.79
CA VAL A 4 -19.02 -27.06 -6.51
C VAL A 4 -19.07 -25.57 -6.89
N LEU A 5 -20.24 -25.06 -7.27
CA LEU A 5 -20.41 -23.65 -7.65
C LEU A 5 -20.25 -22.70 -6.46
N ILE A 6 -20.68 -23.12 -5.26
CA ILE A 6 -20.53 -22.33 -4.01
C ILE A 6 -19.06 -22.22 -3.60
N ALA A 7 -18.27 -23.28 -3.79
CA ALA A 7 -16.84 -23.27 -3.46
C ALA A 7 -16.04 -22.32 -4.37
N ILE A 8 -16.39 -22.21 -5.65
CA ILE A 8 -15.69 -21.32 -6.60
C ILE A 8 -15.97 -19.84 -6.28
N ILE A 9 -17.19 -19.51 -5.87
CA ILE A 9 -17.58 -18.14 -5.51
C ILE A 9 -16.88 -17.68 -4.22
N SER A 10 -16.71 -18.57 -3.23
CA SER A 10 -15.99 -18.23 -2.00
C SER A 10 -14.49 -18.01 -2.26
N LEU A 11 -13.85 -18.87 -3.06
CA LEU A 11 -12.43 -18.74 -3.44
C LEU A 11 -12.11 -17.44 -4.18
N LEU A 12 -13.01 -16.94 -5.04
CA LEU A 12 -12.84 -15.66 -5.74
C LEU A 12 -12.99 -14.45 -4.80
N SER A 13 -13.79 -14.58 -3.73
CA SER A 13 -14.02 -13.50 -2.78
C SER A 13 -12.80 -13.26 -1.87
N PHE A 14 -12.02 -14.30 -1.57
CA PHE A 14 -10.81 -14.19 -0.75
C PHE A 14 -9.67 -13.44 -1.46
N SER A 15 -9.52 -13.56 -2.79
CA SER A 15 -8.44 -12.89 -3.53
C SER A 15 -8.71 -11.40 -3.73
N MET A 16 -9.97 -10.98 -3.90
CA MET A 16 -10.36 -9.57 -4.00
C MET A 16 -10.13 -8.79 -2.71
N GLN A 17 -10.19 -9.43 -1.54
CA GLN A 17 -10.07 -8.75 -0.26
C GLN A 17 -8.64 -8.24 0.04
N SER A 18 -7.61 -8.88 -0.53
CA SER A 18 -6.20 -8.48 -0.32
C SER A 18 -5.78 -7.27 -1.18
N GLN A 19 -6.22 -7.22 -2.45
CA GLN A 19 -5.91 -6.15 -3.42
C GLN A 19 -6.37 -4.76 -2.97
N ASN A 20 -7.40 -4.68 -2.12
CA ASN A 20 -8.02 -3.43 -1.70
C ASN A 20 -7.26 -2.69 -0.59
N ARG A 21 -6.29 -3.32 0.07
CA ARG A 21 -5.65 -2.75 1.27
C ARG A 21 -4.82 -1.51 0.99
N TYR A 22 -4.23 -1.43 -0.21
CA TYR A 22 -3.44 -0.28 -0.64
C TYR A 22 -4.23 0.66 -1.57
N GLU A 23 -5.57 0.55 -1.60
CA GLU A 23 -6.39 1.49 -2.37
C GLU A 23 -6.23 2.91 -1.84
N LEU A 24 -5.99 3.83 -2.79
CA LEU A 24 -6.08 5.26 -2.55
C LEU A 24 -7.55 5.71 -2.48
N GLN A 25 -7.78 6.94 -2.01
CA GLN A 25 -9.13 7.51 -1.95
C GLN A 25 -9.69 7.95 -3.32
N ASP A 26 -8.88 7.84 -4.37
CA ASP A 26 -9.25 8.14 -5.74
C ASP A 26 -10.36 7.22 -6.29
N ARG A 27 -10.87 7.56 -7.48
CA ARG A 27 -11.83 6.75 -8.24
C ARG A 27 -11.17 6.16 -9.49
N GLY A 28 -11.81 5.16 -10.09
CA GLY A 28 -11.31 4.52 -11.30
C GLY A 28 -9.97 3.83 -11.08
N GLU A 29 -9.11 3.84 -12.09
CA GLU A 29 -7.80 3.18 -12.06
C GLU A 29 -6.82 3.81 -11.06
N ASP A 30 -6.98 5.10 -10.75
CA ASP A 30 -6.06 5.82 -9.86
C ASP A 30 -6.09 5.29 -8.42
N LYS A 31 -7.20 4.68 -8.00
CA LYS A 31 -7.28 4.03 -6.68
C LYS A 31 -6.28 2.86 -6.54
N LEU A 32 -5.89 2.24 -7.66
CA LEU A 32 -4.97 1.10 -7.71
C LEU A 32 -3.51 1.51 -7.89
N TYR A 33 -3.22 2.81 -8.01
CA TYR A 33 -1.88 3.32 -8.31
C TYR A 33 -0.80 2.77 -7.37
N LEU A 34 -1.06 2.79 -6.06
CA LEU A 34 -0.10 2.32 -5.07
C LEU A 34 0.05 0.79 -5.10
N SER A 35 -1.05 0.04 -5.22
CA SER A 35 -1.03 -1.43 -5.39
C SER A 35 -0.20 -1.85 -6.61
N ASN A 36 -0.38 -1.15 -7.73
CA ASN A 36 0.37 -1.40 -8.96
C ASN A 36 1.87 -1.12 -8.78
N TYR A 37 2.22 -0.01 -8.11
CA TYR A 37 3.60 0.30 -7.77
C TYR A 37 4.25 -0.81 -6.92
N ILE A 38 3.55 -1.27 -5.86
CA ILE A 38 4.01 -2.36 -4.99
C ILE A 38 4.23 -3.63 -5.80
N THR A 39 3.31 -3.95 -6.72
CA THR A 39 3.42 -5.12 -7.61
C THR A 39 4.69 -5.04 -8.46
N THR A 40 4.93 -3.90 -9.12
CA THR A 40 6.16 -3.68 -9.91
C THR A 40 7.43 -3.81 -9.08
N MET A 41 7.46 -3.28 -7.85
CA MET A 41 8.64 -3.39 -6.98
C MET A 41 8.84 -4.82 -6.45
N SER A 42 7.75 -5.55 -6.23
CA SER A 42 7.79 -6.96 -5.82
C SER A 42 8.31 -7.85 -6.96
N GLU A 43 7.89 -7.62 -8.19
CA GLU A 43 8.41 -8.32 -9.39
C GLU A 43 9.92 -8.06 -9.56
N ARG A 44 10.37 -6.85 -9.23
CA ARG A 44 11.80 -6.48 -9.20
C ARG A 44 12.56 -7.00 -7.98
N LYS A 45 11.91 -7.70 -7.06
CA LYS A 45 12.48 -8.27 -5.82
C LYS A 45 13.08 -7.22 -4.86
N ILE A 46 12.62 -5.96 -4.96
CA ILE A 46 13.07 -4.87 -4.08
C ILE A 46 12.34 -4.97 -2.72
N ILE A 47 11.03 -5.14 -2.77
CA ILE A 47 10.14 -5.41 -1.63
C ILE A 47 9.32 -6.68 -1.90
N LYS A 48 8.45 -7.08 -0.96
CA LYS A 48 7.43 -8.11 -1.18
C LYS A 48 6.05 -7.46 -1.36
N SER A 49 5.01 -8.27 -1.59
CA SER A 49 3.63 -7.81 -1.84
C SER A 49 2.94 -7.15 -0.63
N GLU A 50 3.50 -7.27 0.57
CA GLU A 50 2.89 -6.81 1.81
C GLU A 50 3.78 -5.83 2.62
N PRO A 51 4.30 -4.74 2.03
CA PRO A 51 5.18 -3.82 2.71
C PRO A 51 4.45 -2.97 3.76
N ILE A 52 5.20 -2.37 4.69
CA ILE A 52 4.70 -1.24 5.47
C ILE A 52 4.62 -0.01 4.56
N ILE A 53 3.54 0.76 4.63
CA ILE A 53 3.45 2.07 3.98
C ILE A 53 3.74 3.14 5.02
N VAL A 54 4.67 4.05 4.75
CA VAL A 54 5.01 5.16 5.66
C VAL A 54 4.69 6.47 4.96
N ILE A 55 3.59 7.12 5.34
CA ILE A 55 3.14 8.37 4.73
C ILE A 55 3.56 9.52 5.65
N ASP A 56 4.48 10.37 5.18
CA ASP A 56 5.03 11.51 5.94
C ASP A 56 5.49 11.16 7.37
N GLY A 57 6.04 9.94 7.55
CA GLY A 57 6.49 9.42 8.83
C GLY A 57 5.47 8.62 9.64
N ILE A 58 4.20 8.53 9.19
CA ILE A 58 3.16 7.73 9.83
C ILE A 58 3.11 6.35 9.19
N ALA A 59 3.33 5.29 9.98
CA ALA A 59 3.35 3.91 9.50
C ALA A 59 1.95 3.27 9.46
N PHE A 60 1.66 2.61 8.33
CA PHE A 60 0.46 1.83 8.07
C PHE A 60 0.86 0.38 7.78
N HIS A 61 0.59 -0.49 8.74
CA HIS A 61 0.87 -1.92 8.60
C HIS A 61 -0.23 -2.60 7.79
N PHE A 62 0.16 -3.59 6.98
CA PHE A 62 -0.75 -4.35 6.12
C PHE A 62 -1.97 -4.93 6.86
N GLN A 63 -1.80 -5.37 8.11
CA GLN A 63 -2.89 -5.93 8.92
C GLN A 63 -3.93 -4.86 9.31
N ASN A 64 -3.51 -3.61 9.45
CA ASN A 64 -4.40 -2.51 9.85
C ASN A 64 -5.23 -1.98 8.66
N LEU A 65 -4.72 -2.17 7.43
CA LEU A 65 -5.35 -1.69 6.21
C LEU A 65 -6.63 -2.46 5.81
N GLU A 66 -6.95 -3.58 6.48
CA GLU A 66 -8.25 -4.23 6.33
C GLU A 66 -9.40 -3.36 6.85
N LYS A 67 -9.12 -2.58 7.90
CA LYS A 67 -10.12 -1.85 8.68
C LYS A 67 -10.16 -0.37 8.31
N GLN A 68 -9.09 0.14 7.73
CA GLN A 68 -8.91 1.55 7.44
C GLN A 68 -8.29 1.72 6.06
N LYS A 69 -8.94 2.53 5.21
CA LYS A 69 -8.37 2.96 3.93
C LYS A 69 -7.19 3.91 4.16
N LEU A 70 -6.21 3.86 3.26
CA LEU A 70 -5.11 4.82 3.30
C LEU A 70 -5.65 6.25 3.16
N PRO A 71 -5.27 7.17 4.07
CA PRO A 71 -5.64 8.57 3.96
C PRO A 71 -4.73 9.24 2.93
N LEU A 72 -4.89 8.89 1.65
CA LEU A 72 -4.00 9.33 0.57
C LEU A 72 -4.72 9.34 -0.77
N TYR A 73 -4.59 10.46 -1.49
CA TYR A 73 -4.93 10.57 -2.91
C TYR A 73 -3.65 10.54 -3.76
N LYS A 74 -3.77 10.08 -5.01
CA LYS A 74 -2.65 10.01 -5.95
C LYS A 74 -2.01 11.37 -6.20
N ASN A 75 -2.81 12.43 -6.31
CA ASN A 75 -2.34 13.80 -6.55
C ASN A 75 -1.59 14.42 -5.35
N GLU A 76 -1.68 13.81 -4.16
CA GLU A 76 -0.93 14.23 -2.99
C GLU A 76 0.47 13.61 -2.94
N ILE A 77 0.69 12.51 -3.67
CA ILE A 77 1.98 11.81 -3.72
C ILE A 77 2.99 12.67 -4.46
N GLN A 78 4.03 13.10 -3.75
CA GLN A 78 5.17 13.80 -4.33
C GLN A 78 6.25 12.80 -4.75
N GLU A 79 6.55 11.84 -3.88
CA GLU A 79 7.61 10.85 -4.10
C GLU A 79 7.24 9.54 -3.42
N ILE A 80 7.66 8.43 -4.04
CA ILE A 80 7.60 7.09 -3.45
C ILE A 80 9.02 6.51 -3.45
N THR A 81 9.52 6.18 -2.27
CA THR A 81 10.87 5.60 -2.08
C THR A 81 10.74 4.21 -1.48
N PRO A 82 11.05 3.13 -2.23
CA PRO A 82 11.10 1.79 -1.68
C PRO A 82 12.40 1.60 -0.90
N LEU A 83 12.28 1.13 0.33
CA LEU A 83 13.39 0.64 1.13
C LEU A 83 13.46 -0.88 0.97
N ASP A 84 14.66 -1.34 0.59
CA ASP A 84 14.97 -2.76 0.60
C ASP A 84 14.81 -3.36 2.00
N ARG A 85 14.61 -4.67 2.05
CA ARG A 85 14.24 -5.39 3.29
C ARG A 85 15.26 -5.21 4.41
N GLU A 86 16.55 -5.22 4.10
CA GLU A 86 17.61 -5.10 5.11
C GLU A 86 17.55 -3.72 5.78
N LYS A 87 17.51 -2.65 4.98
CA LYS A 87 17.36 -1.28 5.52
C LYS A 87 16.03 -1.10 6.25
N GLY A 88 14.95 -1.68 5.72
CA GLY A 88 13.64 -1.66 6.34
C GLY A 88 13.66 -2.25 7.74
N ILE A 89 14.22 -3.45 7.91
CA ILE A 89 14.34 -4.13 9.21
C ILE A 89 15.18 -3.32 10.19
N ASN A 90 16.29 -2.73 9.73
CA ASN A 90 17.16 -1.92 10.59
C ASN A 90 16.46 -0.68 11.17
N ILE A 91 15.45 -0.14 10.48
CA ILE A 91 14.73 1.08 10.91
C ILE A 91 13.40 0.75 11.60
N TYR A 92 12.65 -0.22 11.08
CA TYR A 92 11.26 -0.50 11.49
C TYR A 92 11.08 -1.86 12.17
N GLY A 93 12.17 -2.63 12.34
CA GLY A 93 12.16 -3.97 12.95
C GLY A 93 11.49 -5.02 12.05
N ASN A 94 11.11 -6.15 12.66
CA ASN A 94 10.57 -7.31 11.94
C ASN A 94 9.29 -7.02 11.14
N PHE A 95 8.57 -5.95 11.47
CA PHE A 95 7.42 -5.53 10.68
C PHE A 95 7.79 -5.17 9.22
N ALA A 96 9.05 -4.83 8.96
CA ALA A 96 9.56 -4.47 7.65
C ALA A 96 10.21 -5.64 6.87
N GLU A 97 10.00 -6.89 7.30
CA GLU A 97 10.48 -8.09 6.58
C GLU A 97 9.98 -8.17 5.13
N ASN A 98 8.85 -7.53 4.84
CA ASN A 98 8.27 -7.42 3.52
C ASN A 98 8.70 -6.14 2.76
N GLY A 99 9.59 -5.35 3.34
CA GLY A 99 10.03 -4.06 2.82
C GLY A 99 9.17 -2.91 3.34
N VAL A 100 9.63 -1.69 3.04
CA VAL A 100 8.94 -0.45 3.41
C VAL A 100 8.80 0.44 2.19
N LEU A 101 7.64 1.06 2.06
CA LEU A 101 7.38 2.05 1.04
C LEU A 101 7.17 3.41 1.70
N ILE A 102 8.16 4.29 1.58
CA ILE A 102 8.05 5.66 2.07
C ILE A 102 7.31 6.48 1.02
N VAL A 103 6.25 7.16 1.44
CA VAL A 103 5.46 8.06 0.62
C VAL A 103 5.60 9.46 1.21
N THR A 104 6.24 10.34 0.44
CA THR A 104 6.33 11.76 0.75
C THR A 104 5.19 12.48 0.05
N THR A 105 4.40 13.26 0.79
CA THR A 105 3.30 14.03 0.21
C THR A 105 3.63 15.51 0.01
N ASN A 106 2.90 16.15 -0.90
CA ASN A 106 2.99 17.60 -1.12
C ASN A 106 2.13 18.45 -0.15
N ARG A 107 1.51 17.84 0.87
CA ARG A 107 0.57 18.51 1.80
C ARG A 107 1.19 19.70 2.53
N LYS A 108 2.42 19.57 3.01
CA LYS A 108 3.15 20.65 3.71
C LYS A 108 3.52 21.83 2.80
N LYS A 109 3.59 21.61 1.48
CA LYS A 109 3.85 22.69 0.51
C LYS A 109 2.63 23.58 0.29
N SER A 110 1.44 23.07 0.64
CA SER A 110 0.16 23.76 0.48
C SER A 110 -0.19 24.67 1.68
N SER A 111 0.37 24.40 2.88
CA SER A 111 0.15 25.25 4.07
C SER A 111 0.95 26.56 4.04
N ASN A 112 2.11 26.58 3.37
CA ASN A 112 3.02 27.74 3.37
C ASN A 112 2.75 28.75 2.24
N LYS A 113 1.61 28.65 1.55
CA LYS A 113 1.20 29.64 0.52
C LYS A 113 0.34 30.78 1.08
N HIS A 114 0.09 30.80 2.39
CA HIS A 114 -0.76 31.78 3.06
C HIS A 114 -0.12 32.44 4.30
N GLU A 115 1.22 32.42 4.41
CA GLU A 115 1.97 33.28 5.34
C GLU A 115 2.80 34.32 4.58
#